data_AF-A0A960QC43-F1
#
_entry.id   AF-A0A960QC43-F1
#
_cell.length_a   1.000
_cell.length_b   1.000
_cell.length_c   1.000
_cell.angle_alpha   90.00
_cell.angle_beta   90.00
_cell.angle_gamma   90.00
#
_symmetry.space_group_name_H-M   'P 1'
#
loop_
_entity.id
_entity.type
_entity.pdbx_description
1 polymer ?
#
loop_
_entity_poly.entity_id
_entity_poly.type
_entity_poly.pdbx_seq_one_letter_code
_entity_poly.pdbx_strand_id
1 'polypeptide(L)'
;MIRRATVSVLAAFLIAGPPLAQAQTPGSAQPQTPPPGAAQGSADAQEISNADLYDRSLEAAYEAIQYYGAWDDRTERERVMRIGYELASKARFDDFPFTFYLVDMPVPNAFALPGGQVFVARSMLELGLDDDMLACLLGHEIAHVVHRHGTRMQKRATLLSALSSALIIGAVAASKNTNRQRDYDPYSLYGNTSTGSGNMVEGAIATSMLVSQLLLLSYSREFETEADDEGQRLAAAAGYDPQGANRLWQKMLDRIPLNKTYGYWRTHPFEDSRLRAAEERAKYLKVQPEVDPAAYRQATQALLVSFTDRPKLKPEIANWLKDSAIDTWPQGTVAETLRTERLDRLRDEVLAQDPLKRDYGKVLAAYHKEIDTVAELTPDSSFLTATRQQVADLEKQRDELYPEAQKVLEDGVPQTPFLETFLSNYPDAPEAASVALALGDAYSRLRQTTPAVEEYLLAWRKAPEAPEGKKARAGLRNLAPFLEELSALQKLAQMEDDPELQQVASERLKTMVTSYKELANGAEYLKKFPQGEHSDAVLERLNALADKLLTEVIVYQGVGDNAKALERIHQIITYAPLSPAAEQLRDQATFS
;
A
#
# COMPACT_ATOMS: atom_id res chain seq x y z
N MET A 1 16.22 79.58 10.98
CA MET A 1 15.71 78.63 9.96
C MET A 1 15.84 77.24 10.52
N ILE A 2 14.71 76.59 10.83
CA ILE A 2 14.56 75.57 11.87
C ILE A 2 14.13 74.22 11.26
N ARG A 3 14.76 73.15 11.78
CA ARG A 3 14.38 71.72 11.90
C ARG A 3 14.48 70.77 10.70
N ARG A 4 15.40 69.80 10.90
CA ARG A 4 15.43 68.44 10.34
C ARG A 4 14.27 67.63 10.92
N ALA A 5 13.60 66.84 10.08
CA ALA A 5 12.54 65.92 10.46
C ALA A 5 13.10 64.52 10.70
N THR A 6 12.96 64.03 11.94
CA THR A 6 13.02 62.63 12.33
C THR A 6 11.58 62.11 12.41
N VAL A 7 11.30 61.00 11.74
CA VAL A 7 10.01 60.28 11.87
C VAL A 7 10.24 59.06 12.75
N SER A 8 9.64 59.10 13.94
CA SER A 8 9.43 57.96 14.83
C SER A 8 7.99 57.51 14.65
N VAL A 9 7.75 56.22 14.40
CA VAL A 9 6.42 55.62 14.44
C VAL A 9 6.32 54.77 15.70
N LEU A 10 5.52 55.27 16.63
CA LEU A 10 5.10 54.61 17.87
C LEU A 10 3.81 53.82 17.56
N ALA A 11 3.80 52.51 17.78
CA ALA A 11 2.60 51.68 17.72
C ALA A 11 1.93 51.65 19.10
N ALA A 12 0.68 52.11 19.17
CA ALA A 12 -0.14 52.10 20.38
C ALA A 12 -0.82 50.73 20.55
N PHE A 13 -0.60 50.10 21.71
CA PHE A 13 -1.36 48.96 22.21
C PHE A 13 -2.72 49.44 22.73
N LEU A 14 -3.81 48.91 22.20
CA LEU A 14 -5.15 49.01 22.79
C LEU A 14 -5.51 47.66 23.43
N ILE A 15 -5.67 47.72 24.75
CA ILE A 15 -6.06 46.63 25.65
C ILE A 15 -7.58 46.57 25.68
N ALA A 16 -8.18 45.42 25.32
CA ALA A 16 -9.58 45.11 25.58
C ALA A 16 -9.62 43.82 26.42
N GLY A 17 -9.99 43.96 27.70
CA GLY A 17 -10.17 42.83 28.62
C GLY A 17 -11.57 42.21 28.52
N PRO A 18 -11.74 40.91 28.80
CA PRO A 18 -13.04 40.25 28.81
C PRO A 18 -13.81 40.49 30.12
N PRO A 19 -15.15 40.34 30.13
CA PRO A 19 -15.95 40.56 31.34
C PRO A 19 -15.84 39.37 32.32
N LEU A 20 -15.86 39.72 33.61
CA LEU A 20 -15.82 38.84 34.77
C LEU A 20 -17.10 37.98 34.87
N ALA A 21 -16.95 36.66 34.88
CA ALA A 21 -17.99 35.71 35.29
C ALA A 21 -17.87 35.43 36.80
N GLN A 22 -19.00 35.52 37.51
CA GLN A 22 -19.11 35.29 38.95
C GLN A 22 -18.90 33.82 39.30
N ALA A 23 -18.01 33.58 40.27
CA ALA A 23 -17.74 32.25 40.83
C ALA A 23 -18.91 31.79 41.72
N GLN A 24 -19.50 30.63 41.40
CA GLN A 24 -20.36 29.89 42.30
C GLN A 24 -19.56 28.75 42.94
N THR A 25 -19.68 28.64 44.27
CA THR A 25 -19.02 27.66 45.13
C THR A 25 -19.55 26.24 44.93
N PRO A 26 -18.71 25.19 45.04
CA PRO A 26 -19.16 23.80 44.89
C PRO A 26 -19.87 23.31 46.17
N GLY A 27 -21.16 23.00 46.05
CA GLY A 27 -21.94 22.29 47.05
C GLY A 27 -21.80 20.78 46.90
N SER A 28 -21.51 20.09 48.00
CA SER A 28 -21.42 18.63 48.14
C SER A 28 -22.75 17.94 47.83
N ALA A 29 -22.76 16.98 46.88
CA ALA A 29 -23.85 16.05 46.66
C ALA A 29 -23.35 14.61 46.76
N GLN A 30 -23.98 13.82 47.65
CA GLN A 30 -23.71 12.40 47.87
C GLN A 30 -24.11 11.55 46.65
N PRO A 31 -23.44 10.41 46.40
CA PRO A 31 -23.77 9.52 45.29
C PRO A 31 -25.07 8.74 45.57
N GLN A 32 -26.09 8.97 44.74
CA GLN A 32 -27.26 8.10 44.66
C GLN A 32 -27.00 7.00 43.62
N THR A 33 -27.16 5.74 44.02
CA THR A 33 -27.07 4.57 43.13
C THR A 33 -28.30 4.49 42.22
N PRO A 34 -28.15 4.34 40.88
CA PRO A 34 -29.29 4.15 39.99
C PRO A 34 -29.79 2.68 40.01
N PRO A 35 -31.08 2.43 39.70
CA PRO A 35 -31.68 1.10 39.72
C PRO A 35 -31.21 0.23 38.53
N PRO A 36 -31.27 -1.11 38.64
CA PRO A 36 -30.78 -2.01 37.60
C PRO A 36 -31.76 -2.05 36.42
N GLY A 37 -31.31 -1.65 35.24
CA GLY A 37 -32.07 -1.77 33.99
C GLY A 37 -32.06 -0.52 33.11
N ALA A 38 -30.87 -0.03 32.74
CA ALA A 38 -30.69 0.89 31.61
C ALA A 38 -29.20 0.91 31.20
N ALA A 39 -28.79 -0.09 30.41
CA ALA A 39 -27.51 -0.06 29.71
C ALA A 39 -27.78 -0.24 28.21
N GLN A 40 -28.36 0.81 27.62
CA GLN A 40 -28.17 1.16 26.22
C GLN A 40 -27.75 2.63 26.25
N GLY A 41 -26.47 2.85 26.55
CA GLY A 41 -25.83 4.13 26.29
C GLY A 41 -25.49 4.15 24.81
N SER A 42 -26.17 4.99 24.04
CA SER A 42 -25.63 5.51 22.79
C SER A 42 -24.29 6.14 23.12
N ALA A 43 -23.19 5.49 22.72
CA ALA A 43 -21.92 6.18 22.59
C ALA A 43 -22.17 7.32 21.61
N ASP A 44 -21.96 8.57 22.01
CA ASP A 44 -21.83 9.67 21.05
C ASP A 44 -20.76 9.23 20.05
N ALA A 45 -21.19 8.92 18.82
CA ALA A 45 -20.31 8.39 17.80
C ALA A 45 -19.24 9.45 17.54
N GLN A 46 -17.98 9.10 17.82
CA GLN A 46 -16.84 9.95 17.52
C GLN A 46 -16.89 10.34 16.04
N GLU A 47 -17.06 11.63 15.74
CA GLU A 47 -17.13 12.11 14.37
C GLU A 47 -15.72 12.38 13.82
N ILE A 48 -15.48 12.04 12.55
CA ILE A 48 -14.24 12.38 11.86
C ILE A 48 -14.15 13.90 11.69
N SER A 49 -13.18 14.52 12.37
CA SER A 49 -13.07 15.98 12.51
C SER A 49 -12.99 16.73 11.18
N ASN A 50 -12.33 16.14 10.17
CA ASN A 50 -12.21 16.72 8.83
C ASN A 50 -12.49 15.67 7.75
N ALA A 51 -13.77 15.41 7.52
CA ALA A 51 -14.22 14.38 6.59
C ALA A 51 -13.70 14.56 5.15
N ASP A 52 -13.55 15.79 4.63
CA ASP A 52 -13.02 16.03 3.28
C ASP A 52 -11.51 15.67 3.18
N LEU A 53 -10.72 15.92 4.23
CA LEU A 53 -9.32 15.46 4.26
C LEU A 53 -9.23 13.93 4.36
N TYR A 54 -10.14 13.32 5.12
CA TYR A 54 -10.21 11.88 5.23
C TYR A 54 -10.64 11.24 3.90
N ASP A 55 -11.65 11.76 3.21
CA ASP A 55 -12.09 11.35 1.88
C ASP A 55 -10.88 11.32 0.91
N ARG A 56 -10.10 12.41 0.84
CA ARG A 56 -8.89 12.49 -0.01
C ARG A 56 -7.79 11.53 0.42
N SER A 57 -7.64 11.29 1.72
CA SER A 57 -6.63 10.37 2.24
C SER A 57 -7.00 8.91 1.95
N LEU A 58 -8.29 8.57 1.97
CA LEU A 58 -8.79 7.25 1.55
C LEU A 58 -8.59 7.01 0.05
N GLU A 59 -8.84 8.02 -0.80
CA GLU A 59 -8.54 7.91 -2.23
C GLU A 59 -7.05 7.64 -2.47
N ALA A 60 -6.17 8.42 -1.83
CA ALA A 60 -4.72 8.22 -1.92
C ALA A 60 -4.29 6.86 -1.37
N ALA A 61 -4.90 6.41 -0.27
CA ALA A 61 -4.62 5.11 0.33
C ALA A 61 -5.01 3.96 -0.60
N TYR A 62 -6.20 4.03 -1.19
CA TYR A 62 -6.67 3.05 -2.15
C TYR A 62 -5.76 3.01 -3.38
N GLU A 63 -5.37 4.15 -3.92
CA GLU A 63 -4.42 4.23 -5.03
C GLU A 63 -3.04 3.66 -4.68
N ALA A 64 -2.53 3.89 -3.47
CA ALA A 64 -1.29 3.30 -3.00
C ALA A 64 -1.37 1.76 -3.01
N ILE A 65 -2.48 1.18 -2.53
CA ILE A 65 -2.71 -0.27 -2.58
C ILE A 65 -2.75 -0.78 -4.03
N GLN A 66 -3.45 -0.08 -4.93
CA GLN A 66 -3.51 -0.48 -6.34
C GLN A 66 -2.15 -0.38 -7.04
N TYR A 67 -1.36 0.63 -6.70
CA TYR A 67 -0.06 0.88 -7.31
C TYR A 67 1.04 -0.07 -6.81
N TYR A 68 1.16 -0.22 -5.49
CA TYR A 68 2.20 -1.07 -4.88
C TYR A 68 1.81 -2.54 -4.77
N GLY A 69 0.52 -2.84 -4.87
CA GLY A 69 -0.04 -4.15 -4.55
C GLY A 69 -0.16 -4.35 -3.03
N ALA A 70 -1.26 -4.97 -2.61
CA ALA A 70 -1.41 -5.46 -1.25
C ALA A 70 -0.52 -6.70 -1.04
N TRP A 71 0.17 -6.77 0.10
CA TRP A 71 0.87 -7.99 0.51
C TRP A 71 -0.02 -8.82 1.44
N ASP A 72 -0.54 -9.95 0.94
CA ASP A 72 -1.43 -10.85 1.70
C ASP A 72 -0.63 -11.85 2.56
N ASP A 73 0.04 -11.35 3.60
CA ASP A 73 0.59 -12.16 4.69
C ASP A 73 -0.26 -11.98 5.95
N ARG A 74 -1.03 -13.01 6.31
CA ARG A 74 -1.94 -12.96 7.46
C ARG A 74 -1.20 -12.77 8.78
N THR A 75 -0.07 -13.45 8.95
CA THR A 75 0.69 -13.44 10.22
C THR A 75 1.28 -12.06 10.46
N GLU A 76 1.96 -11.49 9.46
CA GLU A 76 2.53 -10.15 9.58
C GLU A 76 1.44 -9.07 9.64
N ARG A 77 0.30 -9.24 8.93
CA ARG A 77 -0.83 -8.30 9.02
C ARG A 77 -1.41 -8.28 10.44
N GLU A 78 -1.68 -9.44 11.02
CA GLU A 78 -2.19 -9.55 12.40
C GLU A 78 -1.20 -8.95 13.41
N ARG A 79 0.10 -9.20 13.23
CA ARG A 79 1.17 -8.64 14.06
C ARG A 79 1.26 -7.11 13.97
N VAL A 80 1.28 -6.55 12.76
CA VAL A 80 1.31 -5.09 12.54
C VAL A 80 0.06 -4.43 13.09
N MET A 81 -1.12 -5.03 12.89
CA MET A 81 -2.37 -4.48 13.42
C MET A 81 -2.42 -4.53 14.94
N ARG A 82 -1.99 -5.64 15.57
CA ARG A 82 -1.93 -5.76 17.02
C ARG A 82 -1.08 -4.63 17.63
N ILE A 83 0.19 -4.53 17.21
CA ILE A 83 1.13 -3.52 17.71
C ILE A 83 0.64 -2.10 17.36
N GLY A 84 0.18 -1.89 16.13
CA GLY A 84 -0.32 -0.60 15.66
C GLY A 84 -1.50 -0.09 16.47
N TYR A 85 -2.47 -0.95 16.81
CA TYR A 85 -3.62 -0.56 17.61
C TYR A 85 -3.29 -0.39 19.10
N GLU A 86 -2.34 -1.14 19.65
CA GLU A 86 -1.83 -0.89 21.00
C GLU A 86 -1.21 0.50 21.11
N LEU A 87 -0.39 0.90 20.13
CA LEU A 87 0.20 2.24 20.05
C LEU A 87 -0.85 3.33 19.85
N ALA A 88 -1.75 3.15 18.87
CA ALA A 88 -2.79 4.12 18.55
C ALA A 88 -3.71 4.40 19.75
N SER A 89 -4.00 3.37 20.57
CA SER A 89 -4.77 3.52 21.82
C SER A 89 -4.12 4.46 22.85
N LYS A 90 -2.80 4.72 22.74
CA LYS A 90 -2.04 5.61 23.63
C LYS A 90 -1.85 7.01 23.05
N ALA A 91 -2.06 7.18 21.75
CA ALA A 91 -1.82 8.44 21.04
C ALA A 91 -2.77 9.58 21.44
N ARG A 92 -3.93 9.27 22.04
CA ARG A 92 -4.97 10.24 22.42
C ARG A 92 -5.32 11.18 21.25
N PHE A 93 -5.48 10.57 20.07
CA PHE A 93 -5.73 11.27 18.82
C PHE A 93 -7.09 10.88 18.26
N ASP A 94 -7.99 11.85 18.19
CA ASP A 94 -9.40 11.60 17.90
C ASP A 94 -9.86 12.17 16.55
N ASP A 95 -8.97 12.80 15.78
CA ASP A 95 -9.34 13.45 14.51
C ASP A 95 -9.70 12.44 13.40
N PHE A 96 -8.97 11.32 13.34
CA PHE A 96 -9.11 10.27 12.32
C PHE A 96 -8.85 8.87 12.90
N PRO A 97 -9.53 7.83 12.39
CA PRO A 97 -9.20 6.45 12.72
C PRO A 97 -7.85 6.05 12.11
N PHE A 98 -7.02 5.36 12.90
CA PHE A 98 -5.82 4.70 12.38
C PHE A 98 -6.20 3.39 11.69
N THR A 99 -5.60 3.14 10.53
CA THR A 99 -5.71 1.86 9.80
C THR A 99 -4.33 1.49 9.27
N PHE A 100 -4.01 0.19 9.29
CA PHE A 100 -2.67 -0.30 8.96
C PHE A 100 -2.72 -1.22 7.75
N TYR A 101 -1.80 -1.04 6.81
CA TYR A 101 -1.77 -1.78 5.55
C TYR A 101 -0.38 -2.30 5.24
N LEU A 102 -0.32 -3.48 4.62
CA LEU A 102 0.90 -4.06 4.08
C LEU A 102 0.94 -3.91 2.57
N VAL A 103 2.04 -3.39 2.03
CA VAL A 103 2.24 -3.18 0.59
C VAL A 103 3.44 -3.96 0.06
N ASP A 104 3.34 -4.49 -1.16
CA ASP A 104 4.40 -5.24 -1.83
C ASP A 104 5.46 -4.32 -2.46
N MET A 105 6.06 -3.48 -1.61
CA MET A 105 7.16 -2.61 -1.99
C MET A 105 8.52 -3.34 -1.89
N PRO A 106 9.34 -3.31 -2.95
CA PRO A 106 10.67 -3.94 -2.96
C PRO A 106 11.72 -3.21 -2.13
N VAL A 107 11.43 -1.97 -1.71
CA VAL A 107 12.36 -1.12 -1.00
C VAL A 107 11.85 -0.93 0.43
N PRO A 108 12.68 -1.19 1.47
CA PRO A 108 12.27 -1.04 2.85
C PRO A 108 11.72 0.37 3.12
N ASN A 109 10.46 0.43 3.53
CA ASN A 109 9.79 1.68 3.86
C ASN A 109 8.61 1.48 4.81
N ALA A 110 8.21 2.56 5.47
CA ALA A 110 6.91 2.72 6.11
C ALA A 110 6.51 4.19 5.93
N PHE A 111 5.21 4.48 5.85
CA PHE A 111 4.74 5.86 5.72
C PHE A 111 3.30 6.00 6.20
N ALA A 112 2.93 7.18 6.67
CA ALA A 112 1.56 7.51 7.04
C ALA A 112 0.96 8.63 6.17
N LEU A 113 -0.31 8.46 5.81
CA LEU A 113 -1.12 9.49 5.17
C LEU A 113 -1.80 10.39 6.23
N PRO A 114 -2.15 11.64 5.88
CA PRO A 114 -2.77 12.59 6.81
C PRO A 114 -4.04 12.11 7.50
N GLY A 115 -4.79 11.20 6.87
CA GLY A 115 -6.03 10.62 7.38
C GLY A 115 -5.85 9.40 8.29
N GLY A 116 -4.64 9.05 8.73
CA GLY A 116 -4.40 7.93 9.65
C GLY A 116 -4.17 6.57 8.99
N GLN A 117 -4.07 6.52 7.66
CA GLN A 117 -3.67 5.30 6.94
C GLN A 117 -2.15 5.14 7.03
N VAL A 118 -1.69 4.08 7.70
CA VAL A 118 -0.28 3.75 7.90
C VAL A 118 0.07 2.53 7.05
N PHE A 119 1.16 2.62 6.29
CA PHE A 119 1.62 1.60 5.37
C PHE A 119 2.98 1.07 5.80
N VAL A 120 3.15 -0.25 5.73
CA VAL A 120 4.43 -0.92 5.96
C VAL A 120 4.78 -1.76 4.74
N ALA A 121 5.98 -1.55 4.21
CA ALA A 121 6.47 -2.34 3.09
C ALA A 121 6.83 -3.76 3.52
N ARG A 122 6.52 -4.75 2.67
CA ARG A 122 7.01 -6.13 2.82
C ARG A 122 8.51 -6.19 3.11
N SER A 123 9.30 -5.51 2.29
CA SER A 123 10.76 -5.46 2.42
C SER A 123 11.26 -4.83 3.73
N MET A 124 10.45 -4.00 4.41
CA MET A 124 10.77 -3.51 5.75
C MET A 124 10.62 -4.62 6.80
N LEU A 125 9.55 -5.41 6.71
CA LEU A 125 9.29 -6.53 7.62
C LEU A 125 10.26 -7.70 7.39
N GLU A 126 10.66 -7.95 6.14
CA GLU A 126 11.67 -8.94 5.75
C GLU A 126 13.09 -8.64 6.30
N LEU A 127 13.33 -7.46 6.90
CA LEU A 127 14.56 -7.19 7.67
C LEU A 127 14.65 -8.00 8.98
N GLY A 128 13.56 -8.67 9.37
CA GLY A 128 13.46 -9.43 10.61
C GLY A 128 13.47 -8.51 11.82
N LEU A 129 12.49 -7.61 11.88
CA LEU A 129 12.24 -6.72 13.01
C LEU A 129 11.57 -7.52 14.14
N ASP A 130 12.07 -7.40 15.37
CA ASP A 130 11.30 -7.84 16.54
C ASP A 130 10.18 -6.84 16.89
N ASP A 131 9.32 -7.20 17.84
CA ASP A 131 8.11 -6.42 18.16
C ASP A 131 8.43 -5.03 18.71
N ASP A 132 9.52 -4.85 19.47
CA ASP A 132 9.93 -3.54 19.96
C ASP A 132 10.41 -2.63 18.81
N MET A 133 11.20 -3.18 17.89
CA MET A 133 11.62 -2.44 16.68
C MET A 133 10.41 -2.02 15.84
N LEU A 134 9.47 -2.95 15.62
CA LEU A 134 8.24 -2.68 14.86
C LEU A 134 7.36 -1.67 15.58
N ALA A 135 7.25 -1.74 16.91
CA ALA A 135 6.51 -0.76 17.70
C ALA A 135 7.11 0.64 17.61
N CYS A 136 8.43 0.78 17.64
CA CYS A 136 9.09 2.06 17.42
C CYS A 136 8.88 2.59 15.99
N LEU A 137 8.95 1.73 14.97
CA LEU A 137 8.65 2.10 13.58
C LEU A 137 7.21 2.61 13.42
N LEU A 138 6.22 1.85 13.91
CA LEU A 138 4.81 2.23 13.81
C LEU A 138 4.50 3.45 14.67
N GLY A 139 5.09 3.56 15.86
CA GLY A 139 4.96 4.71 16.74
C GLY A 139 5.44 6.00 16.07
N HIS A 140 6.55 5.93 15.34
CA HIS A 140 7.07 7.04 14.53
C HIS A 140 6.10 7.48 13.44
N GLU A 141 5.53 6.53 12.69
CA GLU A 141 4.53 6.83 11.65
C GLU A 141 3.22 7.39 12.23
N ILE A 142 2.75 6.85 13.36
CA ILE A 142 1.61 7.39 14.10
C ILE A 142 1.88 8.84 14.53
N ALA A 143 3.09 9.12 15.03
CA ALA A 143 3.48 10.46 15.45
C ALA A 143 3.44 11.47 14.30
N HIS A 144 3.80 11.07 13.07
CA HIS A 144 3.64 11.95 11.90
C HIS A 144 2.19 12.39 11.65
N VAL A 145 1.23 11.49 11.91
CA VAL A 145 -0.21 11.80 11.82
C VAL A 145 -0.66 12.68 12.98
N VAL A 146 -0.32 12.30 14.22
CA VAL A 146 -0.68 13.03 15.44
C VAL A 146 -0.20 14.49 15.39
N HIS A 147 1.05 14.70 14.96
CA HIS A 147 1.62 16.04 14.81
C HIS A 147 1.27 16.72 13.48
N ARG A 148 0.43 16.08 12.66
CA ARG A 148 -0.09 16.55 11.38
C ARG A 148 1.03 16.99 10.42
N HIS A 149 2.18 16.29 10.43
CA HIS A 149 3.39 16.66 9.68
C HIS A 149 3.16 16.78 8.18
N GLY A 150 2.40 15.86 7.57
CA GLY A 150 2.05 15.94 6.14
C GLY A 150 1.30 17.24 5.79
N THR A 151 0.29 17.61 6.58
CA THR A 151 -0.46 18.86 6.34
C THR A 151 0.36 20.12 6.63
N ARG A 152 1.24 20.11 7.65
CA ARG A 152 2.16 21.22 7.97
C ARG A 152 3.19 21.41 6.85
N MET A 153 3.72 20.32 6.30
CA MET A 153 4.63 20.33 5.16
C MET A 153 3.95 20.91 3.91
N GLN A 154 2.75 20.44 3.58
CA GLN A 154 1.99 20.94 2.42
C GLN A 154 1.68 22.44 2.54
N LYS A 155 1.24 22.90 3.73
CA LYS A 155 1.00 24.33 3.99
C LYS A 155 2.27 25.17 3.81
N ARG A 156 3.42 24.69 4.28
CA ARG A 156 4.72 25.37 4.08
C ARG A 156 5.08 25.46 2.60
N ALA A 157 4.91 24.37 1.83
CA ALA A 157 5.18 24.34 0.40
C ALA A 157 4.28 25.32 -0.38
N THR A 158 2.97 25.34 -0.09
CA THR A 158 2.02 26.28 -0.71
C THR A 158 2.37 27.73 -0.40
N LEU A 159 2.71 28.05 0.86
CA LEU A 159 3.11 29.40 1.25
C LEU A 159 4.38 29.86 0.52
N LEU A 160 5.40 29.00 0.45
CA LEU A 160 6.65 29.31 -0.26
C LEU A 160 6.40 29.51 -1.76
N SER A 161 5.56 28.68 -2.38
CA SER A 161 5.16 28.85 -3.78
C SER A 161 4.46 30.20 -4.02
N ALA A 162 3.57 30.61 -3.12
CA ALA A 162 2.89 31.91 -3.18
C ALA A 162 3.85 33.11 -2.98
N LEU A 163 4.87 32.98 -2.13
CA LEU A 163 5.89 34.02 -1.95
C LEU A 163 6.82 34.14 -3.16
N SER A 164 7.21 33.00 -3.75
CA SER A 164 8.02 32.96 -4.97
C SER A 164 7.30 33.59 -6.17
N SER A 165 6.00 33.34 -6.33
CA SER A 165 5.20 33.99 -7.38
C SER A 165 5.05 35.51 -7.15
N ALA A 166 4.90 35.95 -5.90
CA ALA A 166 4.88 37.37 -5.55
C ALA A 166 6.21 38.09 -5.85
N LEU A 167 7.37 37.42 -5.70
CA LEU A 167 8.68 37.96 -6.07
C LEU A 167 8.84 38.13 -7.57
N ILE A 168 8.29 37.22 -8.39
CA ILE A 168 8.26 37.35 -9.85
C ILE A 168 7.37 38.54 -10.25
N ILE A 169 6.23 38.74 -9.60
CA ILE A 169 5.35 39.90 -9.83
C ILE A 169 6.05 41.20 -9.38
N GLY A 170 6.81 41.18 -8.29
CA GLY A 170 7.64 42.31 -7.85
C GLY A 170 8.77 42.67 -8.82
N ALA A 171 9.39 41.66 -9.45
CA ALA A 171 10.41 41.85 -10.49
C ALA A 171 9.80 42.32 -11.84
N VAL A 172 8.60 41.86 -12.17
CA VAL A 172 7.86 42.28 -13.39
C VAL A 172 7.25 43.67 -13.22
N ALA A 173 6.81 44.07 -12.01
CA ALA A 173 6.34 45.42 -11.73
C ALA A 173 7.45 46.49 -11.84
N ALA A 174 8.72 46.10 -11.70
CA ALA A 174 9.87 46.96 -11.99
C ALA A 174 10.13 47.14 -13.51
N SER A 175 9.50 46.32 -14.36
CA SER A 175 9.59 46.42 -15.83
C SER A 175 8.34 47.11 -16.37
N LYS A 176 8.43 48.43 -16.57
CA LYS A 176 7.38 49.23 -17.21
C LYS A 176 7.20 48.83 -18.68
N ASN A 177 6.18 48.02 -18.99
CA ASN A 177 5.24 48.16 -20.11
C ASN A 177 4.61 46.81 -20.46
N THR A 178 3.33 46.63 -20.15
CA THR A 178 2.25 46.45 -21.13
C THR A 178 0.95 46.14 -20.40
N ASN A 179 -0.10 46.89 -20.73
CA ASN A 179 -1.46 46.64 -20.30
C ASN A 179 -1.95 45.29 -20.82
N ARG A 180 -1.95 44.28 -19.95
CA ARG A 180 -2.92 43.18 -19.96
C ARG A 180 -3.22 42.83 -18.51
N GLN A 181 -4.25 43.48 -17.97
CA GLN A 181 -4.85 43.10 -16.71
C GLN A 181 -5.59 41.76 -16.93
N ARG A 182 -4.87 40.65 -16.75
CA ARG A 182 -5.49 39.35 -16.45
C ARG A 182 -5.76 39.35 -14.95
N ASP A 183 -7.00 39.09 -14.56
CA ASP A 183 -7.34 38.74 -13.19
C ASP A 183 -6.57 37.46 -12.83
N TYR A 184 -5.45 37.65 -12.14
CA TYR A 184 -4.64 36.60 -11.56
C TYR A 184 -5.04 36.53 -10.09
N ASP A 185 -5.77 35.48 -9.72
CA ASP A 185 -6.09 35.15 -8.34
C ASP A 185 -4.97 34.24 -7.77
N PRO A 186 -4.08 34.77 -6.91
CA PRO A 186 -2.94 34.03 -6.38
C PRO A 186 -3.32 33.00 -5.29
N TYR A 187 -4.61 32.83 -4.98
CA TYR A 187 -5.11 31.84 -4.02
C TYR A 187 -5.78 30.61 -4.67
N SER A 188 -5.84 30.54 -6.01
CA SER A 188 -6.49 29.45 -6.76
C SER A 188 -5.60 28.21 -7.00
N LEU A 189 -4.85 27.74 -6.00
CA LEU A 189 -4.13 26.44 -6.14
C LEU A 189 -5.04 25.23 -5.85
N TYR A 190 -6.26 25.44 -5.35
CA TYR A 190 -7.32 24.43 -5.23
C TYR A 190 -8.68 25.13 -5.19
N GLY A 191 -9.44 25.14 -6.29
CA GLY A 191 -10.87 25.51 -6.25
C GLY A 191 -11.44 26.25 -7.46
N ASN A 192 -11.63 25.55 -8.58
CA ASN A 192 -12.88 25.63 -9.36
C ASN A 192 -12.96 24.43 -10.34
N THR A 193 -13.58 23.33 -9.91
CA THR A 193 -14.14 22.30 -10.79
C THR A 193 -15.65 22.27 -10.60
N SER A 194 -16.34 23.23 -11.22
CA SER A 194 -17.75 23.06 -11.55
C SER A 194 -18.09 23.80 -12.84
N THR A 195 -17.86 23.14 -13.98
CA THR A 195 -18.78 23.15 -15.13
C THR A 195 -18.35 22.12 -16.17
N GLY A 196 -19.04 20.97 -16.14
CA GLY A 196 -19.41 20.14 -17.30
C GLY A 196 -18.34 19.73 -18.32
N SER A 197 -17.79 18.53 -18.17
CA SER A 197 -17.81 17.42 -19.14
C SER A 197 -16.73 16.39 -18.77
N GLY A 198 -17.13 15.12 -18.68
CA GLY A 198 -16.32 14.06 -18.10
C GLY A 198 -15.11 13.67 -18.94
N ASN A 199 -13.98 13.47 -18.26
CA ASN A 199 -12.91 12.55 -18.65
C ASN A 199 -12.26 12.03 -17.35
N MET A 200 -12.32 10.72 -17.13
CA MET A 200 -11.86 9.99 -15.92
C MET A 200 -10.35 10.07 -15.66
N VAL A 201 -9.55 10.65 -16.55
CA VAL A 201 -8.08 10.62 -16.51
C VAL A 201 -7.48 11.68 -15.59
N GLU A 202 -8.13 12.83 -15.39
CA GLU A 202 -7.54 13.94 -14.62
C GLU A 202 -7.64 13.79 -13.09
N GLY A 203 -8.65 13.09 -12.57
CA GLY A 203 -8.81 12.85 -11.13
C GLY A 203 -7.77 11.87 -10.57
N ALA A 204 -7.45 10.81 -11.32
CA ALA A 204 -6.45 9.81 -10.93
C ALA A 204 -5.01 10.34 -10.98
N ILE A 205 -4.73 11.34 -11.84
CA ILE A 205 -3.40 11.97 -11.93
C ILE A 205 -3.14 12.91 -10.74
N ALA A 206 -4.18 13.59 -10.22
CA ALA A 206 -4.03 14.52 -9.11
C ALA A 206 -3.90 13.83 -7.72
N THR A 207 -4.52 12.67 -7.53
CA THR A 207 -4.46 11.92 -6.26
C THR A 207 -3.21 11.03 -6.19
N SER A 208 -2.77 10.44 -7.31
CA SER A 208 -1.51 9.68 -7.40
C SER A 208 -0.28 10.55 -7.10
N MET A 209 -0.40 11.87 -7.30
CA MET A 209 0.59 12.85 -6.88
C MET A 209 0.71 12.99 -5.36
N LEU A 210 -0.31 12.71 -4.52
CA LEU A 210 -0.19 12.83 -3.05
C LEU A 210 0.69 11.73 -2.46
N VAL A 211 0.46 10.47 -2.87
CA VAL A 211 1.28 9.33 -2.47
C VAL A 211 2.70 9.49 -2.99
N SER A 212 2.83 9.85 -4.27
CA SER A 212 4.14 10.13 -4.88
C SER A 212 4.84 11.29 -4.16
N GLN A 213 4.15 12.38 -3.84
CA GLN A 213 4.74 13.53 -3.17
C GLN A 213 5.19 13.19 -1.73
N LEU A 214 4.44 12.39 -0.97
CA LEU A 214 4.86 11.95 0.38
C LEU A 214 6.07 11.01 0.33
N LEU A 215 6.18 10.17 -0.69
CA LEU A 215 7.35 9.29 -0.87
C LEU A 215 8.56 9.98 -1.50
N LEU A 216 8.34 11.08 -2.22
CA LEU A 216 9.39 11.88 -2.86
C LEU A 216 9.93 12.98 -1.93
N LEU A 217 9.11 13.53 -1.04
CA LEU A 217 9.47 14.60 -0.11
C LEU A 217 10.00 14.03 1.21
N SER A 218 11.16 14.52 1.64
CA SER A 218 11.71 14.24 2.96
C SER A 218 11.07 15.14 4.03
N TYR A 219 10.74 14.57 5.19
CA TYR A 219 10.37 15.38 6.35
C TYR A 219 11.53 16.25 6.83
N SER A 220 11.20 17.41 7.43
CA SER A 220 12.23 18.27 8.03
C SER A 220 12.79 17.64 9.30
N ARG A 221 14.00 18.04 9.70
CA ARG A 221 14.68 17.49 10.88
C ARG A 221 13.87 17.70 12.17
N GLU A 222 13.15 18.81 12.25
CA GLU A 222 12.27 19.11 13.37
C GLU A 222 11.10 18.11 13.43
N PHE A 223 10.51 17.78 12.29
CA PHE A 223 9.42 16.81 12.21
C PHE A 223 9.89 15.39 12.56
N GLU A 224 11.07 14.99 12.08
CA GLU A 224 11.67 13.71 12.46
C GLU A 224 11.98 13.63 13.95
N THR A 225 12.43 14.73 14.56
CA THR A 225 12.69 14.79 16.02
C THR A 225 11.39 14.71 16.83
N GLU A 226 10.34 15.43 16.41
CA GLU A 226 9.01 15.35 17.02
C GLU A 226 8.45 13.90 16.90
N ALA A 227 8.57 13.29 15.72
CA ALA A 227 8.09 11.94 15.44
C ALA A 227 8.85 10.88 16.24
N ASP A 228 10.18 10.99 16.35
CA ASP A 228 10.96 10.08 17.19
C ASP A 228 10.52 10.17 18.66
N ASP A 229 10.33 11.39 19.20
CA ASP A 229 10.04 11.64 20.63
C ASP A 229 8.70 11.03 21.01
N GLU A 230 7.67 11.33 20.23
CA GLU A 230 6.35 10.77 20.45
C GLU A 230 6.34 9.26 20.15
N GLY A 231 7.01 8.79 19.09
CA GLY A 231 7.08 7.37 18.74
C GLY A 231 7.67 6.49 19.85
N GLN A 232 8.79 6.90 20.47
CA GLN A 232 9.34 6.17 21.61
C GLN A 232 8.45 6.24 22.87
N ARG A 233 7.75 7.36 23.08
CA ARG A 233 6.77 7.49 24.18
C ARG A 233 5.58 6.56 23.99
N LEU A 234 5.06 6.47 22.78
CA LEU A 234 3.96 5.56 22.43
C LEU A 234 4.40 4.11 22.62
N ALA A 235 5.58 3.74 22.12
CA ALA A 235 6.14 2.39 22.33
C ALA A 235 6.22 2.05 23.82
N ALA A 236 6.84 2.90 24.63
CA ALA A 236 6.93 2.69 26.07
C ALA A 236 5.55 2.65 26.74
N ALA A 237 4.60 3.50 26.33
CA ALA A 237 3.25 3.53 26.88
C ALA A 237 2.39 2.32 26.48
N ALA A 238 2.72 1.67 25.36
CA ALA A 238 2.07 0.46 24.86
C ALA A 238 2.70 -0.83 25.40
N GLY A 239 3.86 -0.74 26.06
CA GLY A 239 4.54 -1.90 26.67
C GLY A 239 5.78 -2.39 25.94
N TYR A 240 6.21 -1.67 24.91
CA TYR A 240 7.39 -1.99 24.12
C TYR A 240 8.64 -1.27 24.62
N ASP A 241 9.80 -1.90 24.44
CA ASP A 241 11.10 -1.30 24.80
C ASP A 241 11.44 -0.15 23.84
N PRO A 242 11.55 1.11 24.32
CA PRO A 242 11.91 2.25 23.47
C PRO A 242 13.34 2.16 22.91
N GLN A 243 14.20 1.26 23.42
CA GLN A 243 15.50 0.94 22.79
C GLN A 243 15.33 0.21 21.45
N GLY A 244 14.13 -0.32 21.15
CA GLY A 244 13.77 -0.87 19.85
C GLY A 244 14.07 0.09 18.70
N ALA A 245 13.92 1.40 18.90
CA ALA A 245 14.28 2.42 17.91
C ALA A 245 15.78 2.34 17.53
N ASN A 246 16.67 2.22 18.51
CA ASN A 246 18.12 2.15 18.25
C ASN A 246 18.50 0.86 17.56
N ARG A 247 17.89 -0.27 17.97
CA ARG A 247 18.12 -1.57 17.33
C ARG A 247 17.59 -1.58 15.89
N LEU A 248 16.44 -0.96 15.65
CA LEU A 248 15.88 -0.74 14.31
C LEU A 248 16.87 0.06 13.46
N TRP A 249 17.37 1.19 13.96
CA TRP A 249 18.34 2.01 13.25
C TRP A 249 19.63 1.27 12.90
N GLN A 250 20.21 0.55 13.86
CA GLN A 250 21.39 -0.26 13.63
C GLN A 250 21.14 -1.32 12.55
N LYS A 251 20.01 -2.04 12.65
CA LYS A 251 19.63 -3.06 11.66
C LYS A 251 19.45 -2.45 10.26
N MET A 252 18.87 -1.26 10.17
CA MET A 252 18.73 -0.54 8.91
C MET A 252 20.09 -0.07 8.36
N LEU A 253 21.00 0.43 9.21
CA LEU A 253 22.35 0.82 8.79
C LEU A 253 23.18 -0.37 8.30
N ASP A 254 23.00 -1.55 8.91
CA ASP A 254 23.74 -2.77 8.56
C ASP A 254 23.20 -3.45 7.28
N ARG A 255 21.89 -3.38 7.05
CA ARG A 255 21.20 -4.14 5.98
C ARG A 255 20.79 -3.30 4.79
N ILE A 256 20.62 -2.01 4.97
CA ILE A 256 20.34 -1.05 3.90
C ILE A 256 21.68 -0.35 3.62
N PRO A 257 22.26 -0.49 2.43
CA PRO A 257 23.46 0.26 2.07
C PRO A 257 23.26 1.73 2.44
N LEU A 258 24.26 2.36 3.07
CA LEU A 258 24.30 3.77 3.51
C LEU A 258 24.05 4.82 2.41
N ASN A 259 23.61 4.39 1.23
CA ASN A 259 23.12 5.24 0.18
C ASN A 259 21.81 5.92 0.65
N LYS A 260 21.94 7.15 1.16
CA LYS A 260 20.88 8.04 1.68
C LYS A 260 19.78 8.41 0.67
N THR A 261 19.67 7.69 -0.44
CA THR A 261 18.96 8.09 -1.65
C THR A 261 17.70 7.25 -1.91
N TYR A 262 17.48 6.16 -1.17
CA TYR A 262 16.33 5.26 -1.33
C TYR A 262 15.74 4.74 -0.01
N GLY A 263 14.46 4.37 -0.06
CA GLY A 263 13.73 3.74 1.04
C GLY A 263 13.45 4.70 2.19
N TYR A 264 13.29 4.12 3.38
CA TYR A 264 12.99 4.86 4.59
C TYR A 264 13.89 6.09 4.81
N TRP A 265 15.19 6.00 4.50
CA TRP A 265 16.13 7.12 4.67
C TRP A 265 15.86 8.34 3.80
N ARG A 266 15.11 8.16 2.70
CA ARG A 266 14.72 9.25 1.81
C ARG A 266 13.54 10.04 2.37
N THR A 267 12.51 9.36 2.88
CA THR A 267 11.35 10.00 3.49
C THR A 267 11.68 10.51 4.90
N HIS A 268 12.58 9.80 5.59
CA HIS A 268 13.04 10.07 6.96
C HIS A 268 14.57 10.25 7.00
N PRO A 269 15.08 11.48 6.79
CA PRO A 269 16.51 11.74 6.81
C PRO A 269 17.17 11.29 8.13
N PHE A 270 18.24 10.50 8.00
CA PHE A 270 19.00 9.99 9.15
C PHE A 270 20.23 10.82 9.49
N GLU A 271 20.43 10.96 10.81
CA GLU A 271 21.58 11.61 11.40
C GLU A 271 22.01 10.89 12.67
N ASP A 272 23.33 10.85 12.94
CA ASP A 272 23.88 10.32 14.19
C ASP A 272 23.28 11.00 15.44
N SER A 273 22.82 12.25 15.31
CA SER A 273 22.14 13.00 16.37
C SER A 273 20.82 12.35 16.79
N ARG A 274 20.05 11.78 15.85
CA ARG A 274 18.79 11.08 16.13
C ARG A 274 19.02 9.81 16.92
N LEU A 275 20.03 9.01 16.52
CA LEU A 275 20.42 7.80 17.25
C LEU A 275 20.79 8.12 18.70
N ARG A 276 21.67 9.10 18.92
CA ARG A 276 22.05 9.53 20.28
C ARG A 276 20.85 10.06 21.07
N ALA A 277 19.97 10.83 20.43
CA ALA A 277 18.78 11.35 21.08
C ALA A 277 17.81 10.23 21.48
N ALA A 278 17.67 9.19 20.64
CA ALA A 278 16.84 8.02 20.93
C ALA A 278 17.43 7.17 22.07
N GLU A 279 18.75 6.98 22.09
CA GLU A 279 19.49 6.37 23.22
C GLU A 279 19.29 7.12 24.53
N GLU A 280 19.40 8.46 24.53
CA GLU A 280 19.21 9.25 25.74
C GLU A 280 17.75 9.23 26.23
N ARG A 281 16.76 9.37 25.33
CA ARG A 281 15.34 9.34 25.70
C ARG A 281 14.94 8.01 26.32
N ALA A 282 15.38 6.90 25.72
CA ALA A 282 15.04 5.56 26.18
C ALA A 282 15.50 5.26 27.62
N LYS A 283 16.49 5.99 28.17
CA LYS A 283 16.91 5.85 29.59
C LYS A 283 15.87 6.34 30.59
N TYR A 284 14.98 7.25 30.18
CA TYR A 284 14.01 7.91 31.06
C TYR A 284 12.57 7.48 30.79
N LEU A 285 12.30 6.86 29.64
CA LEU A 285 11.00 6.32 29.29
C LEU A 285 10.75 5.03 30.08
N LYS A 286 9.60 4.96 30.76
CA LYS A 286 9.19 3.81 31.55
C LYS A 286 8.17 3.00 30.78
N VAL A 287 8.53 1.76 30.45
CA VAL A 287 7.64 0.78 29.85
C VAL A 287 6.45 0.54 30.78
N GLN A 288 5.25 0.76 30.26
CA GLN A 288 4.00 0.51 30.95
C GLN A 288 3.55 -0.94 30.70
N PRO A 289 2.66 -1.50 31.53
CA PRO A 289 2.00 -2.75 31.18
C PRO A 289 1.25 -2.63 29.85
N GLU A 290 1.35 -3.65 29.03
CA GLU A 290 0.58 -3.78 27.79
C GLU A 290 -0.93 -3.71 28.11
N VAL A 291 -1.68 -3.05 27.23
CA VAL A 291 -3.13 -2.90 27.36
C VAL A 291 -3.79 -3.43 26.11
N ASP A 292 -4.78 -4.31 26.29
CA ASP A 292 -5.61 -4.83 25.21
C ASP A 292 -6.28 -3.67 24.42
N PRO A 293 -5.99 -3.52 23.12
CA PRO A 293 -6.57 -2.46 22.31
C PRO A 293 -8.01 -2.76 21.85
N ALA A 294 -8.66 -3.84 22.29
CA ALA A 294 -9.97 -4.28 21.81
C ALA A 294 -11.03 -3.15 21.77
N ALA A 295 -11.17 -2.38 22.85
CA ALA A 295 -12.14 -1.28 22.89
C ALA A 295 -11.85 -0.20 21.84
N TYR A 296 -10.56 0.14 21.65
CA TYR A 296 -10.12 1.08 20.62
C TYR A 296 -10.38 0.55 19.21
N ARG A 297 -10.10 -0.74 18.98
CA ARG A 297 -10.35 -1.41 17.69
C ARG A 297 -11.84 -1.46 17.34
N GLN A 298 -12.70 -1.77 18.31
CA GLN A 298 -14.16 -1.77 18.12
C GLN A 298 -14.69 -0.37 17.78
N ALA A 299 -14.23 0.66 18.49
CA ALA A 299 -14.58 2.05 18.19
C ALA A 299 -14.10 2.47 16.79
N THR A 300 -12.87 2.08 16.42
CA THR A 300 -12.31 2.32 15.09
C THR A 300 -13.14 1.63 14.02
N GLN A 301 -13.48 0.34 14.17
CA GLN A 301 -14.34 -0.39 13.24
C GLN A 301 -15.69 0.33 13.06
N ALA A 302 -16.35 0.72 14.15
CA ALA A 302 -17.64 1.43 14.08
C ALA A 302 -17.51 2.75 13.30
N LEU A 303 -16.41 3.49 13.51
CA LEU A 303 -16.13 4.72 12.79
C LEU A 303 -15.92 4.48 11.28
N LEU A 304 -15.14 3.47 10.92
CA LEU A 304 -14.91 3.09 9.51
C LEU A 304 -16.24 2.72 8.83
N VAL A 305 -17.06 1.89 9.46
CA VAL A 305 -18.37 1.47 8.94
C VAL A 305 -19.31 2.66 8.78
N SER A 306 -19.36 3.58 9.75
CA SER A 306 -20.19 4.79 9.64
C SER A 306 -19.84 5.66 8.42
N PHE A 307 -18.63 5.51 7.89
CA PHE A 307 -18.11 6.29 6.79
C PHE A 307 -18.36 5.65 5.41
N THR A 308 -18.76 4.36 5.34
CA THR A 308 -18.91 3.64 4.07
C THR A 308 -20.11 4.11 3.24
N ASP A 309 -21.13 4.68 3.87
CA ASP A 309 -22.39 5.06 3.21
C ASP A 309 -22.42 6.51 2.71
N ARG A 310 -21.25 7.16 2.65
CA ARG A 310 -21.15 8.56 2.24
C ARG A 310 -21.40 8.73 0.74
N PRO A 311 -22.27 9.68 0.33
CA PRO A 311 -22.58 9.89 -1.09
C PRO A 311 -21.39 10.26 -1.99
N LYS A 312 -20.33 10.85 -1.42
CA LYS A 312 -19.12 11.23 -2.17
C LYS A 312 -18.11 10.08 -2.31
N LEU A 313 -18.22 9.03 -1.49
CA LEU A 313 -17.24 7.95 -1.47
C LEU A 313 -17.50 7.00 -2.64
N LYS A 314 -16.45 6.71 -3.42
CA LYS A 314 -16.58 5.79 -4.55
C LYS A 314 -16.90 4.37 -4.06
N PRO A 315 -17.75 3.59 -4.76
CA PRO A 315 -18.14 2.26 -4.33
C PRO A 315 -16.97 1.31 -4.05
N GLU A 316 -15.92 1.37 -4.86
CA GLU A 316 -14.71 0.57 -4.69
C GLU A 316 -13.95 0.91 -3.40
N ILE A 317 -13.88 2.20 -3.04
CA ILE A 317 -13.25 2.66 -1.80
C ILE A 317 -14.14 2.30 -0.60
N ALA A 318 -15.46 2.42 -0.74
CA ALA A 318 -16.40 2.01 0.31
C ALA A 318 -16.28 0.51 0.62
N ASN A 319 -16.19 -0.33 -0.41
CA ASN A 319 -15.97 -1.77 -0.24
C ASN A 319 -14.61 -2.07 0.39
N TRP A 320 -13.55 -1.42 -0.07
CA TRP A 320 -12.23 -1.54 0.54
C TRP A 320 -12.23 -1.10 2.02
N LEU A 321 -12.96 -0.04 2.37
CA LEU A 321 -13.08 0.43 3.74
C LEU A 321 -13.85 -0.56 4.62
N LYS A 322 -14.84 -1.29 4.06
CA LYS A 322 -15.50 -2.41 4.75
C LYS A 322 -14.52 -3.54 5.04
N ASP A 323 -13.63 -3.87 4.10
CA ASP A 323 -12.56 -4.85 4.32
C ASP A 323 -11.60 -4.36 5.42
N SER A 324 -11.17 -3.10 5.38
CA SER A 324 -10.36 -2.49 6.45
C SER A 324 -11.07 -2.52 7.81
N ALA A 325 -12.40 -2.40 7.83
CA ALA A 325 -13.20 -2.50 9.05
C ALA A 325 -13.25 -3.93 9.60
N ILE A 326 -13.31 -4.95 8.73
CA ILE A 326 -13.17 -6.37 9.12
C ILE A 326 -11.78 -6.58 9.72
N ASP A 327 -10.72 -6.16 9.03
CA ASP A 327 -9.34 -6.33 9.52
C ASP A 327 -9.10 -5.59 10.87
N THR A 328 -9.69 -4.42 11.02
CA THR A 328 -9.63 -3.61 12.23
C THR A 328 -10.18 -4.33 13.45
N TRP A 329 -11.27 -5.08 13.32
CA TRP A 329 -11.81 -5.91 14.39
C TRP A 329 -12.50 -7.14 13.77
N PRO A 330 -11.79 -8.27 13.61
CA PRO A 330 -12.21 -9.35 12.72
C PRO A 330 -13.27 -10.26 13.34
N GLN A 331 -13.86 -9.91 14.48
CA GLN A 331 -14.79 -10.76 15.20
C GLN A 331 -16.06 -10.01 15.61
N GLY A 332 -17.10 -10.76 15.97
CA GLY A 332 -18.38 -10.19 16.34
C GLY A 332 -19.27 -9.82 15.15
N THR A 333 -20.49 -9.39 15.48
CA THR A 333 -21.61 -9.32 14.53
C THR A 333 -21.42 -8.30 13.40
N VAL A 334 -20.67 -7.22 13.65
CA VAL A 334 -20.38 -6.21 12.61
C VAL A 334 -19.47 -6.82 11.54
N ALA A 335 -18.36 -7.43 11.93
CA ALA A 335 -17.43 -8.07 11.00
C ALA A 335 -18.10 -9.22 10.24
N GLU A 336 -18.93 -10.02 10.91
CA GLU A 336 -19.70 -11.10 10.28
C GLU A 336 -20.70 -10.56 9.24
N THR A 337 -21.44 -9.50 9.56
CA THR A 337 -22.34 -8.84 8.59
C THR A 337 -21.58 -8.37 7.36
N LEU A 338 -20.44 -7.69 7.54
CA LEU A 338 -19.62 -7.20 6.41
C LEU A 338 -19.07 -8.35 5.56
N ARG A 339 -18.67 -9.46 6.19
CA ARG A 339 -18.27 -10.69 5.48
C ARG A 339 -19.41 -11.25 4.65
N THR A 340 -20.61 -11.37 5.23
CA THR A 340 -21.80 -11.84 4.51
C THR A 340 -22.09 -10.94 3.32
N GLU A 341 -22.11 -9.61 3.49
CA GLU A 341 -22.31 -8.67 2.38
C GLU A 341 -21.28 -8.86 1.26
N ARG A 342 -20.00 -9.06 1.61
CA ARG A 342 -18.93 -9.27 0.62
C ARG A 342 -19.09 -10.59 -0.13
N LEU A 343 -19.40 -11.67 0.61
CA LEU A 343 -19.62 -13.00 0.04
C LEU A 343 -20.89 -13.05 -0.83
N ASP A 344 -21.94 -12.34 -0.44
CA ASP A 344 -23.18 -12.19 -1.20
C ASP A 344 -22.93 -11.42 -2.50
N ARG A 345 -22.20 -10.29 -2.45
CA ARG A 345 -21.82 -9.55 -3.67
C ARG A 345 -21.06 -10.44 -4.65
N LEU A 346 -20.03 -11.15 -4.18
CA LEU A 346 -19.23 -12.04 -5.02
C LEU A 346 -20.08 -13.18 -5.61
N ARG A 347 -20.96 -13.78 -4.79
CA ARG A 347 -21.89 -14.82 -5.23
C ARG A 347 -22.82 -14.28 -6.33
N ASP A 348 -23.46 -13.16 -6.07
CA ASP A 348 -24.47 -12.59 -6.97
C ASP A 348 -23.85 -12.14 -8.30
N GLU A 349 -22.64 -11.59 -8.27
CA GLU A 349 -21.84 -11.29 -9.47
C GLU A 349 -21.59 -12.54 -10.33
N VAL A 350 -21.29 -13.68 -9.71
CA VAL A 350 -21.07 -14.94 -10.43
C VAL A 350 -22.38 -15.53 -10.93
N LEU A 351 -23.43 -15.54 -10.11
CA LEU A 351 -24.73 -16.09 -10.49
C LEU A 351 -25.45 -15.28 -11.59
N ALA A 352 -25.11 -13.99 -11.74
CA ALA A 352 -25.59 -13.15 -12.83
C ALA A 352 -25.05 -13.53 -14.22
N GLN A 353 -24.00 -14.35 -14.28
CA GLN A 353 -23.41 -14.80 -15.54
C GLN A 353 -24.17 -15.98 -16.17
N ASP A 354 -23.94 -16.20 -17.47
CA ASP A 354 -24.41 -17.40 -18.17
C ASP A 354 -23.95 -18.66 -17.42
N PRO A 355 -24.77 -19.73 -17.30
CA PRO A 355 -24.46 -20.88 -16.45
C PRO A 355 -23.04 -21.46 -16.61
N LEU A 356 -22.57 -21.64 -17.83
CA LEU A 356 -21.23 -22.21 -18.12
C LEU A 356 -20.06 -21.22 -17.91
N LYS A 357 -20.34 -19.94 -17.66
CA LYS A 357 -19.34 -18.92 -17.30
C LYS A 357 -19.27 -18.69 -15.80
N ARG A 358 -20.15 -19.31 -15.02
CA ARG A 358 -20.19 -19.14 -13.57
C ARG A 358 -19.00 -19.83 -12.93
N ASP A 359 -18.12 -19.03 -12.35
CA ASP A 359 -16.95 -19.48 -11.62
C ASP A 359 -17.30 -19.74 -10.14
N TYR A 360 -18.01 -20.85 -9.89
CA TYR A 360 -18.29 -21.35 -8.55
C TYR A 360 -17.01 -21.67 -7.77
N GLY A 361 -15.95 -22.13 -8.43
CA GLY A 361 -14.65 -22.42 -7.80
C GLY A 361 -14.11 -21.22 -7.03
N LYS A 362 -14.08 -20.06 -7.69
CA LYS A 362 -13.67 -18.79 -7.08
C LYS A 362 -14.56 -18.39 -5.91
N VAL A 363 -15.88 -18.52 -6.05
CA VAL A 363 -16.83 -18.18 -4.97
C VAL A 363 -16.63 -19.11 -3.78
N LEU A 364 -16.59 -20.42 -4.01
CA LEU A 364 -16.42 -21.44 -2.97
C LEU A 364 -15.10 -21.28 -2.24
N ALA A 365 -14.01 -20.97 -2.94
CA ALA A 365 -12.72 -20.67 -2.32
C ALA A 365 -12.80 -19.47 -1.37
N ALA A 366 -13.50 -18.40 -1.76
CA ALA A 366 -13.71 -17.23 -0.90
C ALA A 366 -14.57 -17.56 0.33
N TYR A 367 -15.63 -18.36 0.17
CA TYR A 367 -16.47 -18.81 1.29
C TYR A 367 -15.68 -19.68 2.27
N HIS A 368 -14.90 -20.65 1.77
CA HIS A 368 -14.06 -21.51 2.61
C HIS A 368 -13.02 -20.69 3.39
N LYS A 369 -12.33 -19.74 2.73
CA LYS A 369 -11.37 -18.84 3.41
C LYS A 369 -12.00 -18.11 4.59
N GLU A 370 -13.24 -17.62 4.44
CA GLU A 370 -13.94 -16.94 5.53
C GLU A 370 -14.46 -17.88 6.61
N ILE A 371 -14.91 -19.08 6.25
CA ILE A 371 -15.29 -20.12 7.21
C ILE A 371 -14.08 -20.47 8.10
N ASP A 372 -12.92 -20.72 7.49
CA ASP A 372 -11.70 -21.08 8.22
C ASP A 372 -11.27 -19.94 9.15
N THR A 373 -11.26 -18.70 8.63
CA THR A 373 -10.90 -17.51 9.41
C THR A 373 -11.84 -17.31 10.60
N VAL A 374 -13.16 -17.41 10.40
CA VAL A 374 -14.14 -17.20 11.49
C VAL A 374 -14.17 -18.40 12.46
N ALA A 375 -13.89 -19.62 11.99
CA ALA A 375 -13.82 -20.80 12.85
C ALA A 375 -12.66 -20.71 13.85
N GLU A 376 -11.54 -20.09 13.46
CA GLU A 376 -10.41 -19.84 14.35
C GLU A 376 -10.71 -18.73 15.37
N LEU A 377 -11.39 -17.66 14.97
CA LEU A 377 -11.66 -16.50 15.82
C LEU A 377 -12.86 -16.70 16.75
N THR A 378 -13.94 -17.27 16.23
CA THR A 378 -15.24 -17.42 16.89
C THR A 378 -15.91 -18.75 16.49
N PRO A 379 -15.47 -19.88 17.06
CA PRO A 379 -15.93 -21.22 16.66
C PRO A 379 -17.45 -21.47 16.77
N ASP A 380 -18.12 -20.76 17.67
CA ASP A 380 -19.56 -20.92 17.96
C ASP A 380 -20.45 -19.91 17.20
N SER A 381 -19.89 -19.18 16.24
CA SER A 381 -20.63 -18.15 15.50
C SER A 381 -21.76 -18.73 14.64
N SER A 382 -22.92 -18.08 14.64
CA SER A 382 -24.02 -18.39 13.73
C SER A 382 -23.66 -18.18 12.26
N PHE A 383 -22.69 -17.30 11.97
CA PHE A 383 -22.14 -17.11 10.62
C PHE A 383 -21.67 -18.42 10.03
N LEU A 384 -20.94 -19.25 10.79
CA LEU A 384 -20.38 -20.51 10.29
C LEU A 384 -21.45 -21.48 9.81
N THR A 385 -22.57 -21.56 10.53
CA THR A 385 -23.68 -22.45 10.16
C THR A 385 -24.35 -21.97 8.88
N ALA A 386 -24.67 -20.67 8.80
CA ALA A 386 -25.29 -20.09 7.62
C ALA A 386 -24.40 -20.17 6.37
N THR A 387 -23.11 -19.82 6.50
CA THR A 387 -22.15 -19.80 5.41
C THR A 387 -21.83 -21.21 4.90
N ARG A 388 -21.76 -22.23 5.77
CA ARG A 388 -21.62 -23.65 5.34
C ARG A 388 -22.83 -24.15 4.57
N GLN A 389 -24.04 -23.72 4.93
CA GLN A 389 -25.23 -24.07 4.15
C GLN A 389 -25.17 -23.44 2.75
N GLN A 390 -24.75 -22.18 2.65
CA GLN A 390 -24.56 -21.52 1.35
C GLN A 390 -23.51 -22.23 0.48
N VAL A 391 -22.41 -22.68 1.07
CA VAL A 391 -21.41 -23.52 0.38
C VAL A 391 -22.05 -24.77 -0.19
N ALA A 392 -22.80 -25.53 0.62
CA ALA A 392 -23.46 -26.75 0.16
C ALA A 392 -24.45 -26.49 -0.99
N ASP A 393 -25.19 -25.38 -0.95
CA ASP A 393 -26.12 -24.99 -2.01
C ASP A 393 -25.38 -24.61 -3.31
N LEU A 394 -24.25 -23.91 -3.20
CA LEU A 394 -23.40 -23.53 -4.34
C LEU A 394 -22.69 -24.73 -4.95
N GLU A 395 -22.17 -25.66 -4.15
CA GLU A 395 -21.58 -26.92 -4.60
C GLU A 395 -22.59 -27.75 -5.38
N LYS A 396 -23.83 -27.84 -4.88
CA LYS A 396 -24.91 -28.54 -5.58
C LYS A 396 -25.18 -27.92 -6.95
N GLN A 397 -25.31 -26.58 -7.03
CA GLN A 397 -25.53 -25.89 -8.31
C GLN A 397 -24.37 -26.07 -9.29
N ARG A 398 -23.13 -26.03 -8.78
CA ARG A 398 -21.93 -26.32 -9.56
C ARG A 398 -22.00 -27.75 -10.13
N ASP A 399 -22.28 -28.74 -9.29
CA ASP A 399 -22.31 -30.15 -9.69
C ASP A 399 -23.42 -30.44 -10.72
N GLU A 400 -24.56 -29.73 -10.65
CA GLU A 400 -25.64 -29.81 -11.65
C GLU A 400 -25.20 -29.33 -13.04
N LEU A 401 -24.20 -28.45 -13.14
CA LEU A 401 -23.67 -27.93 -14.41
C LEU A 401 -22.56 -28.80 -15.01
N TYR A 402 -21.96 -29.70 -14.22
CA TYR A 402 -20.83 -30.51 -14.66
C TYR A 402 -21.13 -31.34 -15.93
N PRO A 403 -22.29 -32.03 -16.08
CA PRO A 403 -22.60 -32.77 -17.30
C PRO A 403 -22.72 -31.90 -18.56
N GLU A 404 -23.15 -30.64 -18.41
CA GLU A 404 -23.21 -29.69 -19.53
C GLU A 404 -21.81 -29.20 -19.90
N ALA A 405 -20.97 -28.91 -18.90
CA ALA A 405 -19.57 -28.56 -19.11
C ALA A 405 -18.78 -29.69 -19.81
N GLN A 406 -19.03 -30.96 -19.45
CA GLN A 406 -18.42 -32.11 -20.13
C GLN A 406 -18.79 -32.18 -21.61
N LYS A 407 -20.07 -31.94 -21.97
CA LYS A 407 -20.49 -31.91 -23.39
C LYS A 407 -19.75 -30.85 -24.20
N VAL A 408 -19.53 -29.67 -23.62
CA VAL A 408 -18.75 -28.61 -24.30
C VAL A 408 -17.31 -29.04 -24.57
N LEU A 409 -16.70 -29.82 -23.67
CA LEU A 409 -15.37 -30.40 -23.90
C LEU A 409 -15.38 -31.46 -25.01
N GLU A 410 -16.45 -32.24 -25.13
CA GLU A 410 -16.60 -33.28 -26.17
C GLU A 410 -16.84 -32.68 -27.56
N ASP A 411 -17.60 -31.58 -27.64
CA ASP A 411 -18.09 -31.00 -28.90
C ASP A 411 -17.07 -30.14 -29.67
N GLY A 412 -15.90 -29.79 -29.09
CA GLY A 412 -14.88 -29.05 -29.83
C GLY A 412 -13.77 -28.42 -29.01
N VAL A 413 -13.04 -27.47 -29.62
CA VAL A 413 -11.94 -26.72 -28.97
C VAL A 413 -12.53 -25.55 -28.18
N PRO A 414 -12.61 -25.63 -26.84
CA PRO A 414 -13.26 -24.60 -26.05
C PRO A 414 -12.44 -23.32 -26.03
N GLN A 415 -13.10 -22.18 -25.83
CA GLN A 415 -12.42 -20.90 -25.65
C GLN A 415 -11.69 -20.85 -24.29
N THR A 416 -10.59 -20.12 -24.22
CA THR A 416 -9.77 -19.93 -23.00
C THR A 416 -10.61 -19.62 -21.74
N PRO A 417 -11.59 -18.68 -21.75
CA PRO A 417 -12.36 -18.36 -20.54
C PRO A 417 -13.18 -19.54 -20.00
N PHE A 418 -13.65 -20.43 -20.89
CA PHE A 418 -14.36 -21.63 -20.47
C PHE A 418 -13.42 -22.62 -19.78
N LEU A 419 -12.22 -22.82 -20.32
CA LEU A 419 -11.21 -23.72 -19.74
C LEU A 419 -10.78 -23.24 -18.35
N GLU A 420 -10.55 -21.93 -18.19
CA GLU A 420 -10.27 -21.28 -16.89
C GLU A 420 -11.40 -21.55 -15.89
N THR A 421 -12.65 -21.28 -16.29
CA THR A 421 -13.84 -21.51 -15.46
C THR A 421 -14.01 -22.99 -15.11
N PHE A 422 -13.73 -23.90 -16.05
CA PHE A 422 -13.82 -25.34 -15.82
C PHE A 422 -12.80 -25.79 -14.77
N LEU A 423 -11.54 -25.40 -14.88
CA LEU A 423 -10.49 -25.77 -13.93
C LEU A 423 -10.75 -25.19 -12.54
N SER A 424 -11.29 -23.98 -12.49
CA SER A 424 -11.70 -23.36 -11.23
C SER A 424 -12.84 -24.14 -10.56
N ASN A 425 -13.89 -24.49 -11.32
CA ASN A 425 -15.05 -25.21 -10.79
C ASN A 425 -14.73 -26.67 -10.43
N TYR A 426 -13.99 -27.37 -11.28
CA TYR A 426 -13.79 -28.81 -11.20
C TYR A 426 -12.30 -29.16 -11.18
N PRO A 427 -11.53 -28.64 -10.19
CA PRO A 427 -10.09 -28.85 -10.15
C PRO A 427 -9.76 -30.34 -10.09
N ASP A 428 -10.60 -31.17 -9.48
CA ASP A 428 -10.35 -32.61 -9.28
C ASP A 428 -11.08 -33.52 -10.29
N ALA A 429 -11.68 -32.94 -11.33
CA ALA A 429 -12.31 -33.73 -12.38
C ALA A 429 -11.29 -34.57 -13.17
N PRO A 430 -11.69 -35.73 -13.71
CA PRO A 430 -10.84 -36.56 -14.57
C PRO A 430 -10.27 -35.79 -15.78
N GLU A 431 -11.02 -34.83 -16.31
CA GLU A 431 -10.63 -34.00 -17.44
C GLU A 431 -9.65 -32.87 -17.06
N ALA A 432 -9.43 -32.59 -15.77
CA ALA A 432 -8.63 -31.43 -15.34
C ALA A 432 -7.21 -31.42 -15.95
N ALA A 433 -6.57 -32.59 -16.08
CA ALA A 433 -5.24 -32.68 -16.71
C ALA A 433 -5.27 -32.34 -18.21
N SER A 434 -6.29 -32.79 -18.94
CA SER A 434 -6.42 -32.51 -20.38
C SER A 434 -6.83 -31.05 -20.63
N VAL A 435 -7.71 -30.50 -19.80
CA VAL A 435 -8.13 -29.10 -19.83
C VAL A 435 -6.96 -28.17 -19.53
N ALA A 436 -6.17 -28.45 -18.48
CA ALA A 436 -4.97 -27.68 -18.14
C ALA A 436 -3.93 -27.73 -19.27
N LEU A 437 -3.73 -28.90 -19.92
CA LEU A 437 -2.86 -28.98 -21.10
C LEU A 437 -3.38 -28.09 -22.23
N ALA A 438 -4.68 -28.16 -22.56
CA ALA A 438 -5.27 -27.36 -23.62
C ALA A 438 -5.18 -25.85 -23.34
N LEU A 439 -5.34 -25.45 -22.09
CA LEU A 439 -5.20 -24.08 -21.64
C LEU A 439 -3.75 -23.60 -21.70
N GLY A 440 -2.79 -24.43 -21.25
CA GLY A 440 -1.36 -24.18 -21.40
C GLY A 440 -0.94 -24.00 -22.87
N ASP A 441 -1.43 -24.86 -23.76
CA ASP A 441 -1.23 -24.73 -25.22
C ASP A 441 -1.82 -23.42 -25.76
N ALA A 442 -3.01 -23.02 -25.29
CA ALA A 442 -3.66 -21.79 -25.71
C ALA A 442 -2.87 -20.55 -25.28
N TYR A 443 -2.48 -20.48 -24.00
CA TYR A 443 -1.65 -19.39 -23.48
C TYR A 443 -0.28 -19.32 -24.15
N SER A 444 0.34 -20.47 -24.43
CA SER A 444 1.60 -20.54 -25.17
C SER A 444 1.46 -19.92 -26.58
N ARG A 445 0.38 -20.25 -27.31
CA ARG A 445 0.06 -19.63 -28.61
C ARG A 445 -0.20 -18.13 -28.53
N LEU A 446 -0.82 -17.67 -27.45
CA LEU A 446 -1.07 -16.25 -27.17
C LEU A 446 0.17 -15.50 -26.65
N ARG A 447 1.31 -16.19 -26.49
CA ARG A 447 2.54 -15.67 -25.87
C ARG A 447 2.35 -15.19 -24.43
N GLN A 448 1.37 -15.76 -23.74
CA GLN A 448 1.17 -15.60 -22.30
C GLN A 448 1.92 -16.73 -21.59
N THR A 449 3.25 -16.60 -21.55
CA THR A 449 4.18 -17.66 -21.13
C THR A 449 4.06 -18.02 -19.65
N THR A 450 3.83 -17.05 -18.76
CA THR A 450 3.65 -17.33 -17.32
C THR A 450 2.41 -18.18 -17.04
N PRO A 451 1.20 -17.77 -17.49
CA PRO A 451 0.02 -18.63 -17.38
C PRO A 451 0.22 -19.99 -18.07
N ALA A 452 0.89 -20.05 -19.23
CA ALA A 452 1.17 -21.32 -19.90
C ALA A 452 2.02 -22.26 -19.02
N VAL A 453 3.04 -21.75 -18.34
CA VAL A 453 3.87 -22.55 -17.41
C VAL A 453 3.03 -23.08 -16.25
N GLU A 454 2.16 -22.26 -15.67
CA GLU A 454 1.29 -22.67 -14.56
C GLU A 454 0.38 -23.82 -14.96
N GLU A 455 -0.26 -23.72 -16.12
CA GLU A 455 -1.19 -24.73 -16.61
C GLU A 455 -0.50 -26.02 -17.07
N TYR A 456 0.67 -25.92 -17.71
CA TYR A 456 1.44 -27.13 -18.00
C TYR A 456 1.94 -27.82 -16.73
N LEU A 457 2.34 -27.06 -15.70
CA LEU A 457 2.71 -27.65 -14.41
C LEU A 457 1.52 -28.33 -13.75
N LEU A 458 0.33 -27.71 -13.81
CA LEU A 458 -0.91 -28.31 -13.30
C LEU A 458 -1.22 -29.63 -14.02
N ALA A 459 -1.21 -29.63 -15.36
CA ALA A 459 -1.44 -30.83 -16.17
C ALA A 459 -0.43 -31.94 -15.88
N TRP A 460 0.86 -31.59 -15.80
CA TRP A 460 1.93 -32.56 -15.52
C TRP A 460 1.79 -33.15 -14.10
N ARG A 461 1.54 -32.33 -13.08
CA ARG A 461 1.37 -32.79 -11.70
C ARG A 461 0.12 -33.67 -11.52
N LYS A 462 -0.97 -33.35 -12.21
CA LYS A 462 -2.22 -34.12 -12.11
C LYS A 462 -2.12 -35.49 -12.79
N ALA A 463 -1.40 -35.60 -13.91
CA ALA A 463 -1.30 -36.86 -14.63
C ALA A 463 0.12 -37.13 -15.19
N PRO A 464 1.14 -37.33 -14.33
CA PRO A 464 2.55 -37.35 -14.75
C PRO A 464 2.88 -38.36 -15.86
N GLU A 465 2.24 -39.52 -15.79
CA GLU A 465 2.49 -40.64 -16.71
C GLU A 465 1.49 -40.73 -17.87
N ALA A 466 0.41 -39.97 -17.82
CA ALA A 466 -0.60 -39.95 -18.88
C ALA A 466 -0.07 -39.20 -20.12
N PRO A 467 -0.66 -39.45 -21.31
CA PRO A 467 -0.31 -38.72 -22.53
C PRO A 467 -0.32 -37.20 -22.35
N GLU A 468 -1.26 -36.67 -21.57
CA GLU A 468 -1.45 -35.25 -21.30
C GLU A 468 -0.31 -34.69 -20.47
N GLY A 469 0.03 -35.31 -19.34
CA GLY A 469 1.14 -34.85 -18.50
C GLY A 469 2.49 -34.97 -19.19
N LYS A 470 2.69 -36.01 -20.02
CA LYS A 470 3.90 -36.15 -20.86
C LYS A 470 4.00 -35.02 -21.89
N LYS A 471 2.88 -34.63 -22.53
CA LYS A 471 2.83 -33.49 -23.44
C LYS A 471 3.07 -32.17 -22.70
N ALA A 472 2.49 -31.98 -21.52
CA ALA A 472 2.68 -30.78 -20.72
C ALA A 472 4.14 -30.60 -20.29
N ARG A 473 4.79 -31.69 -19.83
CA ARG A 473 6.23 -31.71 -19.54
C ARG A 473 7.08 -31.35 -20.77
N ALA A 474 6.74 -31.90 -21.94
CA ALA A 474 7.41 -31.52 -23.19
C ALA A 474 7.16 -30.04 -23.55
N GLY A 475 5.95 -29.53 -23.33
CA GLY A 475 5.58 -28.13 -23.49
C GLY A 475 6.43 -27.20 -22.62
N LEU A 476 6.60 -27.54 -21.33
CA LEU A 476 7.48 -26.82 -20.41
C LEU A 476 8.92 -26.78 -20.90
N ARG A 477 9.47 -27.92 -21.32
CA ARG A 477 10.85 -28.00 -21.87
C ARG A 477 11.02 -27.19 -23.14
N ASN A 478 10.00 -27.14 -24.00
CA ASN A 478 10.03 -26.31 -25.21
C ASN A 478 9.90 -24.82 -24.89
N LEU A 479 9.17 -24.47 -23.85
CA LEU A 479 8.91 -23.08 -23.46
C LEU A 479 10.08 -22.49 -22.67
N ALA A 480 10.69 -23.28 -21.77
CA ALA A 480 11.73 -22.84 -20.84
C ALA A 480 12.90 -22.06 -21.49
N PRO A 481 13.46 -22.43 -22.66
CA PRO A 481 14.51 -21.67 -23.32
C PRO A 481 14.11 -20.25 -23.75
N PHE A 482 12.81 -19.99 -23.90
CA PHE A 482 12.26 -18.74 -24.41
C PHE A 482 11.53 -17.91 -23.35
N LEU A 483 11.38 -18.42 -22.13
CA LEU A 483 10.76 -17.66 -21.04
C LEU A 483 11.52 -16.36 -20.80
N GLU A 484 10.75 -15.29 -20.54
CA GLU A 484 11.26 -13.97 -20.17
C GLU A 484 10.89 -13.63 -18.71
N GLU A 485 10.09 -14.47 -18.05
CA GLU A 485 9.57 -14.22 -16.71
C GLU A 485 10.37 -14.97 -15.65
N LEU A 486 10.96 -14.21 -14.73
CA LEU A 486 11.85 -14.75 -13.71
C LEU A 486 11.15 -15.67 -12.72
N SER A 487 9.90 -15.34 -12.33
CA SER A 487 9.09 -16.19 -11.45
C SER A 487 8.87 -17.57 -12.06
N ALA A 488 8.48 -17.62 -13.34
CA ALA A 488 8.26 -18.87 -14.05
C ALA A 488 9.55 -19.68 -14.19
N LEU A 489 10.65 -19.03 -14.63
CA LEU A 489 11.95 -19.69 -14.77
C LEU A 489 12.48 -20.24 -13.47
N GLN A 490 12.37 -19.50 -12.38
CA GLN A 490 12.86 -19.98 -11.11
C GLN A 490 12.00 -21.11 -10.56
N LYS A 491 10.67 -21.02 -10.69
CA LYS A 491 9.78 -22.11 -10.33
C LYS A 491 10.20 -23.41 -11.01
N LEU A 492 10.62 -23.33 -12.29
CA LEU A 492 11.15 -24.47 -13.05
C LEU A 492 12.58 -24.86 -12.61
N ALA A 493 13.46 -23.90 -12.31
CA ALA A 493 14.83 -24.15 -11.84
C ALA A 493 14.92 -24.76 -10.43
N GLN A 494 13.85 -24.64 -9.63
CA GLN A 494 13.72 -25.27 -8.32
C GLN A 494 13.08 -26.66 -8.39
N MET A 495 12.69 -27.13 -9.58
CA MET A 495 12.09 -28.46 -9.72
C MET A 495 13.15 -29.55 -9.73
N GLU A 496 13.07 -30.46 -8.76
CA GLU A 496 13.95 -31.63 -8.69
C GLU A 496 13.44 -32.80 -9.56
N ASP A 497 12.15 -32.80 -9.89
CA ASP A 497 11.47 -33.89 -10.60
C ASP A 497 11.83 -34.01 -12.09
N ASP A 498 12.50 -32.99 -12.66
CA ASP A 498 12.98 -33.00 -14.04
C ASP A 498 14.33 -32.26 -14.16
N PRO A 499 15.46 -32.97 -13.98
CA PRO A 499 16.80 -32.37 -14.02
C PRO A 499 17.12 -31.66 -15.34
N GLU A 500 16.55 -32.11 -16.46
CA GLU A 500 16.78 -31.49 -17.77
C GLU A 500 16.04 -30.15 -17.87
N LEU A 501 14.77 -30.11 -17.43
CA LEU A 501 14.00 -28.87 -17.36
C LEU A 501 14.62 -27.88 -16.36
N GLN A 502 15.10 -28.39 -15.22
CA GLN A 502 15.82 -27.63 -14.22
C GLN A 502 17.07 -26.97 -14.81
N GLN A 503 17.87 -27.76 -15.54
CA GLN A 503 19.10 -27.28 -16.18
C GLN A 503 18.77 -26.20 -17.23
N VAL A 504 17.82 -26.46 -18.13
CA VAL A 504 17.42 -25.50 -19.17
C VAL A 504 16.91 -24.19 -18.55
N ALA A 505 16.06 -24.27 -17.52
CA ALA A 505 15.56 -23.10 -16.82
C ALA A 505 16.69 -22.33 -16.11
N SER A 506 17.63 -23.02 -15.48
CA SER A 506 18.79 -22.42 -14.82
C SER A 506 19.73 -21.73 -15.82
N GLU A 507 20.02 -22.37 -16.95
CA GLU A 507 20.84 -21.80 -18.04
C GLU A 507 20.17 -20.58 -18.67
N ARG A 508 18.84 -20.65 -18.87
CA ARG A 508 18.05 -19.51 -19.34
C ARG A 508 18.07 -18.37 -18.33
N LEU A 509 17.84 -18.65 -17.04
CA LEU A 509 17.90 -17.67 -15.95
C LEU A 509 19.26 -16.94 -15.96
N LYS A 510 20.36 -17.69 -16.04
CA LYS A 510 21.73 -17.16 -16.15
C LYS A 510 21.92 -16.25 -17.38
N THR A 511 21.36 -16.65 -18.52
CA THR A 511 21.44 -15.87 -19.78
C THR A 511 20.58 -14.60 -19.72
N MET A 512 19.42 -14.67 -19.09
CA MET A 512 18.47 -13.56 -18.94
C MET A 512 18.99 -12.46 -18.03
N VAL A 513 19.50 -12.88 -16.87
CA VAL A 513 20.27 -12.06 -15.92
C VAL A 513 21.43 -11.32 -16.61
N THR A 514 21.94 -11.89 -17.71
CA THR A 514 23.04 -11.34 -18.50
C THR A 514 22.63 -10.85 -19.89
N SER A 515 21.37 -10.44 -20.12
CA SER A 515 20.88 -9.87 -21.39
C SER A 515 20.49 -8.38 -21.30
N TYR A 516 20.60 -7.64 -22.41
CA TYR A 516 20.53 -6.16 -22.49
C TYR A 516 19.09 -5.63 -22.52
N LYS A 517 18.09 -6.48 -22.79
CA LYS A 517 16.76 -6.04 -23.21
C LYS A 517 15.88 -5.48 -22.09
N GLU A 518 16.15 -5.77 -20.82
CA GLU A 518 15.21 -5.44 -19.73
C GLU A 518 15.94 -5.07 -18.43
N LEU A 519 16.21 -3.77 -18.25
CA LEU A 519 16.50 -3.23 -16.91
C LEU A 519 15.44 -3.71 -15.89
N ALA A 520 14.18 -3.85 -16.32
CA ALA A 520 13.07 -4.37 -15.53
C ALA A 520 13.34 -5.79 -14.99
N ASN A 521 13.78 -6.73 -15.84
CA ASN A 521 14.09 -8.09 -15.43
C ASN A 521 15.28 -8.14 -14.49
N GLY A 522 16.34 -7.39 -14.76
CA GLY A 522 17.46 -7.32 -13.82
C GLY A 522 17.02 -6.78 -12.45
N ALA A 523 16.19 -5.73 -12.44
CA ALA A 523 15.65 -5.15 -11.21
C ALA A 523 14.78 -6.14 -10.43
N GLU A 524 13.90 -6.85 -11.14
CA GLU A 524 13.02 -7.86 -10.55
C GLU A 524 13.81 -9.08 -10.02
N TYR A 525 14.89 -9.47 -10.70
CA TYR A 525 15.79 -10.52 -10.21
C TYR A 525 16.43 -10.11 -8.89
N LEU A 526 17.02 -8.91 -8.82
CA LEU A 526 17.64 -8.41 -7.59
C LEU A 526 16.61 -8.20 -6.46
N LYS A 527 15.38 -7.80 -6.80
CA LYS A 527 14.24 -7.69 -5.86
C LYS A 527 13.96 -9.04 -5.19
N LYS A 528 13.93 -10.13 -5.96
CA LYS A 528 13.55 -11.45 -5.46
C LYS A 528 14.75 -12.24 -4.92
N PHE A 529 15.95 -12.03 -5.45
CA PHE A 529 17.21 -12.71 -5.09
C PHE A 529 18.32 -11.71 -4.83
N PRO A 530 18.29 -10.99 -3.70
CA PRO A 530 19.34 -10.02 -3.38
C PRO A 530 20.70 -10.67 -3.12
N GLN A 531 20.74 -11.96 -2.77
CA GLN A 531 21.95 -12.77 -2.55
C GLN A 531 22.00 -14.02 -3.44
N GLY A 532 21.31 -13.98 -4.58
CA GLY A 532 21.36 -15.07 -5.56
C GLY A 532 22.75 -15.23 -6.17
N GLU A 533 23.05 -16.41 -6.69
CA GLU A 533 24.33 -16.75 -7.34
C GLU A 533 24.73 -15.75 -8.44
N HIS A 534 23.76 -15.03 -9.03
CA HIS A 534 24.00 -14.12 -10.14
C HIS A 534 23.75 -12.64 -9.81
N SER A 535 23.49 -12.28 -8.55
CA SER A 535 23.11 -10.92 -8.16
C SER A 535 24.17 -9.87 -8.52
N ASP A 536 25.45 -10.16 -8.26
CA ASP A 536 26.54 -9.22 -8.57
C ASP A 536 26.62 -8.93 -10.08
N ALA A 537 26.49 -9.97 -10.90
CA ALA A 537 26.53 -9.85 -12.36
C ALA A 537 25.32 -9.08 -12.92
N VAL A 538 24.13 -9.23 -12.31
CA VAL A 538 22.94 -8.44 -12.69
C VAL A 538 23.15 -6.97 -12.35
N LEU A 539 23.65 -6.69 -11.15
CA LEU A 539 23.84 -5.33 -10.66
C LEU A 539 24.84 -4.55 -11.52
N GLU A 540 25.98 -5.16 -11.84
CA GLU A 540 26.99 -4.55 -12.71
C GLU A 540 26.40 -4.17 -14.08
N ARG A 541 25.57 -5.06 -14.65
CA ARG A 541 24.92 -4.82 -15.93
C ARG A 541 23.83 -3.75 -15.86
N LEU A 542 22.99 -3.75 -14.82
CA LEU A 542 21.97 -2.72 -14.61
C LEU A 542 22.59 -1.32 -14.55
N ASN A 543 23.73 -1.19 -13.86
CA ASN A 543 24.46 0.08 -13.79
C ASN A 543 24.94 0.52 -15.16
N ALA A 544 25.57 -0.37 -15.94
CA ALA A 544 26.03 -0.05 -17.30
C ALA A 544 24.87 0.34 -18.24
N LEU A 545 23.69 -0.26 -18.07
CA LEU A 545 22.48 0.07 -18.84
C LEU A 545 21.95 1.47 -18.47
N ALA A 546 21.89 1.78 -17.19
CA ALA A 546 21.43 3.07 -16.71
C ALA A 546 22.34 4.23 -17.18
N ASP A 547 23.66 4.02 -17.17
CA ASP A 547 24.65 4.99 -17.67
C ASP A 547 24.46 5.29 -19.16
N LYS A 548 24.13 4.27 -19.96
CA LYS A 548 23.81 4.47 -21.37
C LYS A 548 22.53 5.28 -21.55
N LEU A 549 21.47 4.98 -20.80
CA LEU A 549 20.22 5.74 -20.87
C LEU A 549 20.41 7.20 -20.45
N LEU A 550 21.23 7.47 -19.43
CA LEU A 550 21.57 8.83 -19.03
C LEU A 550 22.27 9.60 -20.15
N THR A 551 23.16 8.93 -20.88
CA THR A 551 23.79 9.53 -22.07
C THR A 551 22.73 9.91 -23.12
N GLU A 552 21.72 9.06 -23.34
CA GLU A 552 20.59 9.37 -24.24
C GLU A 552 19.74 10.55 -23.73
N VAL A 553 19.50 10.66 -22.41
CA VAL A 553 18.79 11.80 -21.80
C VAL A 553 19.49 13.12 -22.16
N ILE A 554 20.81 13.19 -21.99
CA ILE A 554 21.62 14.38 -22.31
C ILE A 554 21.49 14.74 -23.80
N VAL A 555 21.53 13.74 -24.68
CA VAL A 555 21.38 13.94 -26.13
C VAL A 555 19.98 14.46 -26.48
N TYR A 556 18.92 13.84 -25.94
CA TYR A 556 17.54 14.25 -26.22
C TYR A 556 17.20 15.64 -25.69
N GLN A 557 17.68 15.98 -24.49
CA GLN A 557 17.57 17.34 -23.96
C GLN A 557 18.30 18.35 -24.85
N GLY A 558 19.51 18.00 -25.34
CA GLY A 558 20.29 18.85 -26.23
C GLY A 558 19.61 19.16 -27.57
N VAL A 559 18.73 18.28 -28.06
CA VAL A 559 17.94 18.49 -29.30
C VAL A 559 16.50 18.94 -29.05
N GLY A 560 16.11 19.16 -27.78
CA GLY A 560 14.78 19.64 -27.38
C GLY A 560 13.67 18.58 -27.39
N ASP A 561 13.99 17.28 -27.47
CA ASP A 561 13.03 16.18 -27.41
C ASP A 561 12.77 15.75 -25.96
N ASN A 562 12.09 16.62 -25.21
CA ASN A 562 11.87 16.46 -23.77
C ASN A 562 11.03 15.22 -23.42
N ALA A 563 10.17 14.76 -24.34
CA ALA A 563 9.33 13.58 -24.12
C ALA A 563 10.18 12.30 -24.05
N LYS A 564 11.12 12.12 -24.98
CA LYS A 564 12.04 10.97 -24.95
C LYS A 564 13.04 11.07 -23.81
N ALA A 565 13.52 12.27 -23.49
CA ALA A 565 14.36 12.48 -22.32
C ALA A 565 13.64 12.00 -21.04
N LEU A 566 12.38 12.39 -20.86
CA LEU A 566 11.58 12.00 -19.70
C LEU A 566 11.29 10.48 -19.67
N GLU A 567 11.02 9.86 -20.81
CA GLU A 567 10.84 8.41 -20.93
C GLU A 567 12.09 7.64 -20.44
N ARG A 568 13.29 8.08 -20.84
CA ARG A 568 14.57 7.47 -20.46
C ARG A 568 14.88 7.70 -18.98
N ILE A 569 14.60 8.90 -18.46
CA ILE A 569 14.68 9.20 -17.02
C ILE A 569 13.77 8.24 -16.23
N HIS A 570 12.53 8.07 -16.66
CA HIS A 570 11.59 7.16 -16.01
C HIS A 570 12.12 5.72 -15.98
N GLN A 571 12.68 5.22 -17.09
CA GLN A 571 13.27 3.89 -17.15
C GLN A 571 14.45 3.72 -16.18
N ILE A 572 15.34 4.70 -16.11
CA ILE A 572 16.47 4.70 -15.16
C ILE A 572 15.96 4.67 -13.72
N ILE A 573 15.03 5.57 -13.38
CA ILE A 573 14.52 5.73 -12.01
C ILE A 573 13.69 4.52 -11.56
N THR A 574 12.95 3.89 -12.48
CA THR A 574 12.07 2.76 -12.18
C THR A 574 12.87 1.46 -12.03
N TYR A 575 13.82 1.21 -12.94
CA TYR A 575 14.43 -0.12 -13.08
C TYR A 575 15.90 -0.19 -12.66
N ALA A 576 16.62 0.92 -12.65
CA ALA A 576 17.94 0.99 -12.02
C ALA A 576 18.03 2.16 -11.03
N PRO A 577 17.09 2.24 -10.07
CA PRO A 577 17.05 3.35 -9.12
C PRO A 577 18.41 3.57 -8.43
N LEU A 578 19.09 2.47 -8.10
CA LEU A 578 20.33 2.45 -7.35
C LEU A 578 21.60 2.70 -8.20
N SER A 579 21.45 2.97 -9.49
CA SER A 579 22.60 3.20 -10.39
C SER A 579 23.23 4.59 -10.22
N PRO A 580 24.54 4.74 -10.56
CA PRO A 580 25.20 6.06 -10.61
C PRO A 580 24.47 7.05 -11.52
N ALA A 581 23.97 6.58 -12.67
CA ALA A 581 23.16 7.40 -13.58
C ALA A 581 21.90 7.98 -12.95
N ALA A 582 21.18 7.17 -12.18
CA ALA A 582 19.98 7.60 -11.48
C ALA A 582 20.31 8.64 -10.40
N GLU A 583 21.46 8.49 -9.72
CA GLU A 583 21.98 9.46 -8.74
C GLU A 583 22.23 10.83 -9.37
N GLN A 584 22.91 10.84 -10.53
CA GLN A 584 23.19 12.06 -11.27
C GLN A 584 21.92 12.80 -11.71
N LEU A 585 20.87 12.09 -12.13
CA LEU A 585 19.59 12.70 -12.50
C LEU A 585 18.87 13.35 -11.32
N ARG A 586 18.98 12.74 -10.13
CA ARG A 586 18.35 13.25 -8.90
C ARG A 586 19.04 14.51 -8.40
N ASP A 587 20.37 14.53 -8.43
CA ASP A 587 21.14 15.72 -8.04
C ASP A 587 20.72 16.93 -8.88
N GLN A 588 20.62 16.77 -10.20
CA GLN A 588 20.20 17.84 -11.10
C GLN A 588 18.79 18.39 -10.80
N ALA A 589 17.86 17.55 -10.34
CA ALA A 589 16.51 17.94 -9.98
C ALA A 589 16.40 18.67 -8.62
N THR A 590 17.40 18.55 -7.74
CA THR A 590 17.42 19.25 -6.43
C THR A 590 18.01 20.66 -6.49
N PHE A 591 18.69 21.01 -7.58
CA PHE A 591 19.33 22.32 -7.81
C PHE A 591 18.57 23.22 -8.81
N SER A 592 17.41 22.78 -9.32
CA SER A 592 16.53 23.53 -10.21
C SER A 592 15.18 23.80 -9.58
#